data_AF-A0AAD0AMP2-F1
#
_entry.id   AF-A0AAD0AMP2-F1
#
_cell.length_a   1.000
_cell.length_b   1.000
_cell.length_c   1.000
_cell.angle_alpha   90.00
_cell.angle_beta   90.00
_cell.angle_gamma   90.00
#
_symmetry.space_group_name_H-M   'P 1'
#
loop_
_entity.id
_entity.type
_entity.pdbx_description
1 polymer ?
#
loop_
_entity_poly.entity_id
_entity_poly.type
_entity_poly.pdbx_seq_one_letter_code
_entity_poly.pdbx_strand_id
1 'polypeptide(L)'
;MKIISKFKDFYDYKVTKYGVDEKLVYTRKTYCEYFQVLIGNISNINIDYRISEDDFNKNLKDDTKPIDEKNIHKILFIGEKLIHLFFTENAVYTHFDIKNENDLRKLNDFQYKKEITFKNEKKFSIFSKFGSDWDNLLSFNRKKLITYDIDKDDIILNEPMLLIELIGTSKSSRYLYTYKFTYNPNLSKIGVYIDEDFIWQSLVEFLSNKRSEKEISPEVSNENKILSKGFDLKTSFRPNMKKKHKGDI
;
A
#
# COMPACT_ATOMS: atom_id res chain seq x y z
N MET A 1 8.63 -9.92 18.36
CA MET A 1 9.06 -8.91 17.36
C MET A 1 7.93 -7.92 17.19
N LYS A 2 8.11 -6.69 17.70
CA LYS A 2 7.00 -5.75 17.72
C LYS A 2 7.27 -4.25 17.58
N ILE A 3 6.30 -3.63 16.93
CA ILE A 3 6.19 -2.23 16.57
C ILE A 3 5.98 -1.30 17.78
N ILE A 4 6.81 -0.26 17.92
CA ILE A 4 6.55 0.88 18.82
C ILE A 4 5.62 1.88 18.13
N SER A 5 4.41 2.07 18.66
CA SER A 5 3.40 3.05 18.20
C SER A 5 3.13 4.10 19.29
N LYS A 6 2.89 5.35 18.89
CA LYS A 6 2.63 6.48 19.80
C LYS A 6 1.13 6.75 20.05
N PHE A 7 0.24 5.95 19.48
CA PHE A 7 -1.21 6.21 19.48
C PHE A 7 -1.97 5.04 20.13
N LYS A 8 -3.29 5.20 20.30
CA LYS A 8 -4.20 4.18 20.84
C LYS A 8 -5.15 3.72 19.74
N ASP A 9 -4.99 2.48 19.31
CA ASP A 9 -5.76 1.73 18.31
C ASP A 9 -5.77 0.25 18.71
N PHE A 10 -6.57 -0.59 18.04
CA PHE A 10 -6.80 -1.98 18.47
C PHE A 10 -5.51 -2.82 18.58
N TYR A 11 -4.53 -2.61 17.69
CA TYR A 11 -3.28 -3.36 17.71
C TYR A 11 -2.26 -2.86 18.76
N ASP A 12 -2.44 -1.65 19.32
CA ASP A 12 -1.58 -1.14 20.39
C ASP A 12 -1.79 -1.95 21.69
N TYR A 13 -3.00 -2.49 21.91
CA TYR A 13 -3.26 -3.45 22.99
C TYR A 13 -2.36 -4.68 22.89
N LYS A 14 -2.18 -5.19 21.66
CA LYS A 14 -1.31 -6.35 21.45
C LYS A 14 0.12 -6.03 21.87
N VAL A 15 0.67 -4.84 21.63
CA VAL A 15 2.05 -4.48 22.04
C VAL A 15 2.33 -4.88 23.49
N THR A 16 1.39 -4.57 24.39
CA THR A 16 1.44 -4.93 25.82
C THR A 16 1.55 -6.44 26.07
N LYS A 17 0.96 -7.27 25.21
CA LYS A 17 0.90 -8.74 25.35
C LYS A 17 2.14 -9.49 24.83
N TYR A 18 2.78 -9.02 23.74
CA TYR A 18 3.92 -9.76 23.13
C TYR A 18 5.27 -9.00 23.17
N GLY A 19 5.38 -7.91 23.94
CA GLY A 19 6.64 -7.16 24.12
C GLY A 19 6.94 -6.15 23.01
N VAL A 20 8.10 -5.48 23.08
CA VAL A 20 8.54 -4.40 22.16
C VAL A 20 9.84 -4.82 21.46
N ASP A 21 9.99 -4.53 20.17
CA ASP A 21 11.27 -4.58 19.45
C ASP A 21 11.77 -3.16 19.18
N GLU A 22 12.87 -2.78 19.82
CA GLU A 22 13.46 -1.44 19.72
C GLU A 22 13.85 -1.06 18.28
N LYS A 23 14.02 -2.03 17.39
CA LYS A 23 14.48 -1.82 16.02
C LYS A 23 13.35 -1.76 14.99
N LEU A 24 12.11 -2.09 15.36
CA LEU A 24 10.93 -1.95 14.50
C LEU A 24 10.02 -0.86 15.07
N VAL A 25 10.16 0.34 14.53
CA VAL A 25 9.44 1.52 15.02
C VAL A 25 8.38 1.92 13.99
N TYR A 26 7.12 1.99 14.42
CA TYR A 26 6.03 2.56 13.62
C TYR A 26 5.67 3.93 14.16
N THR A 27 6.30 4.93 13.58
CA THR A 27 5.94 6.31 13.87
C THR A 27 4.70 6.66 13.07
N ARG A 28 3.53 6.37 13.64
CA ARG A 28 2.26 6.74 13.01
C ARG A 28 2.15 8.27 12.91
N LYS A 29 2.14 8.80 11.70
CA LYS A 29 1.68 10.15 11.43
C LYS A 29 0.57 10.03 10.40
N THR A 30 -0.60 10.54 10.75
CA THR A 30 -1.71 10.61 9.81
C THR A 30 -1.60 11.92 9.05
N TYR A 31 -1.62 11.82 7.74
CA TYR A 31 -1.75 12.96 6.83
C TYR A 31 -2.53 12.46 5.62
N CYS A 32 -3.07 13.40 4.86
CA CYS A 32 -3.87 13.09 3.70
C CYS A 32 -3.33 13.81 2.49
N GLU A 33 -3.48 13.16 1.34
CA GLU A 33 -3.20 13.74 0.05
C GLU A 33 -4.34 13.44 -0.90
N TYR A 34 -4.49 14.31 -1.88
CA TYR A 34 -5.55 14.20 -2.85
C TYR A 34 -4.95 14.01 -4.24
N PHE A 35 -5.57 13.12 -4.99
CA PHE A 35 -5.13 12.70 -6.31
C PHE A 35 -6.27 12.86 -7.30
N GLN A 36 -6.01 13.55 -8.41
CA GLN A 36 -6.92 13.60 -9.54
C GLN A 36 -6.44 12.62 -10.62
N VAL A 37 -7.34 11.76 -11.09
CA VAL A 37 -7.00 10.70 -12.05
C VAL A 37 -8.00 10.71 -13.20
N LEU A 38 -7.48 10.81 -14.43
CA LEU A 38 -8.26 10.62 -15.65
C LEU A 38 -8.58 9.14 -15.84
N ILE A 39 -9.88 8.84 -15.94
CA ILE A 39 -10.44 7.51 -16.27
C ILE A 39 -10.11 6.44 -15.21
N GLY A 40 -11.09 6.18 -14.35
CA GLY A 40 -11.01 5.36 -13.14
C GLY A 40 -10.83 3.85 -13.32
N ASN A 41 -9.75 3.43 -13.96
CA ASN A 41 -9.14 2.14 -13.66
C ASN A 41 -7.97 2.40 -12.70
N ILE A 42 -8.05 1.83 -11.50
CA ILE A 42 -7.02 2.05 -10.49
C ILE A 42 -5.73 1.28 -10.78
N SER A 43 -5.77 0.23 -11.60
CA SER A 43 -4.53 -0.33 -12.14
C SER A 43 -3.71 0.70 -12.95
N ASN A 44 -4.33 1.85 -13.26
CA ASN A 44 -3.82 2.96 -14.06
C ASN A 44 -3.91 4.31 -13.32
N ILE A 45 -3.73 4.36 -11.98
CA ILE A 45 -3.53 5.66 -11.29
C ILE A 45 -2.19 6.25 -11.76
N ASN A 46 -2.24 7.01 -12.85
CA ASN A 46 -1.20 7.95 -13.20
C ASN A 46 -1.38 9.16 -12.27
N ILE A 47 -0.34 9.51 -11.51
CA ILE A 47 -0.40 10.66 -10.60
C ILE A 47 -0.31 11.90 -11.48
N ASP A 48 -1.44 12.35 -12.02
CA ASP A 48 -1.51 13.56 -12.82
C ASP A 48 -1.30 14.80 -11.92
N TYR A 49 -1.82 14.75 -10.68
CA TYR A 49 -1.73 15.85 -9.73
C TYR A 49 -1.85 15.38 -8.28
N ARG A 50 -0.82 15.68 -7.46
CA ARG A 50 -0.79 15.43 -6.01
C ARG A 50 -0.81 16.77 -5.27
N ILE A 51 -1.75 16.92 -4.35
CA ILE A 51 -1.91 18.14 -3.54
C ILE A 51 -2.10 17.81 -2.07
N SER A 52 -1.60 18.72 -1.23
CA SER A 52 -1.75 18.64 0.22
C SER A 52 -3.21 18.79 0.63
N GLU A 53 -3.54 18.34 1.84
CA GLU A 53 -4.89 18.50 2.38
C GLU A 53 -5.31 19.95 2.56
N ASP A 54 -4.39 20.83 2.96
CA ASP A 54 -4.65 22.26 3.14
C ASP A 54 -4.97 22.94 1.81
N ASP A 55 -4.18 22.66 0.77
CA ASP A 55 -4.41 23.19 -0.58
C ASP A 55 -5.70 22.62 -1.18
N PHE A 56 -5.96 21.33 -0.97
CA PHE A 56 -7.17 20.70 -1.47
C PHE A 56 -8.43 21.30 -0.84
N ASN A 57 -8.48 21.45 0.48
CA ASN A 57 -9.67 22.00 1.17
C ASN A 57 -9.99 23.43 0.73
N LYS A 58 -8.96 24.21 0.37
CA LYS A 58 -9.12 25.55 -0.20
C LYS A 58 -9.78 25.51 -1.60
N ASN A 59 -9.43 24.52 -2.42
CA ASN A 59 -9.91 24.39 -3.81
C ASN A 59 -11.19 23.53 -3.94
N LEU A 60 -11.50 22.69 -2.95
CA LEU A 60 -12.56 21.67 -2.98
C LEU A 60 -13.95 22.26 -3.25
N LYS A 61 -14.26 23.43 -2.66
CA LYS A 61 -15.59 24.04 -2.73
C LYS A 61 -15.96 24.43 -4.16
N ASP A 62 -14.98 24.76 -4.99
CA ASP A 62 -15.23 25.37 -6.30
C ASP A 62 -15.15 24.36 -7.45
N ASP A 63 -14.32 23.31 -7.35
CA ASP A 63 -14.03 22.46 -8.52
C ASP A 63 -14.37 20.97 -8.38
N THR A 64 -14.78 20.48 -7.20
CA THR A 64 -15.13 19.07 -7.00
C THR A 64 -16.62 18.89 -6.76
N LYS A 65 -17.25 17.95 -7.48
CA LYS A 65 -18.59 17.45 -7.21
C LYS A 65 -18.46 16.21 -6.31
N PRO A 66 -18.93 16.26 -5.05
CA PRO A 66 -18.88 15.12 -4.15
C PRO A 66 -19.66 13.93 -4.68
N ILE A 67 -19.25 12.73 -4.28
CA ILE A 67 -20.04 11.52 -4.52
C ILE A 67 -21.15 11.42 -3.50
N ASP A 68 -22.37 11.28 -4.00
CA ASP A 68 -23.60 11.14 -3.22
C ASP A 68 -24.08 9.68 -3.26
N GLU A 69 -23.20 8.75 -2.90
CA GLU A 69 -23.50 7.32 -2.86
C GLU A 69 -23.53 6.84 -1.42
N LYS A 70 -24.65 6.22 -1.04
CA LYS A 70 -24.91 5.77 0.34
C LYS A 70 -24.02 4.62 0.78
N ASN A 71 -23.79 3.67 -0.12
CA ASN A 71 -22.94 2.52 0.14
C ASN A 71 -21.74 2.58 -0.80
N ILE A 72 -20.55 2.77 -0.24
CA ILE A 72 -19.34 3.02 -1.02
C ILE A 72 -18.24 2.02 -0.66
N HIS A 73 -17.59 1.51 -1.68
CA HIS A 73 -16.40 0.70 -1.55
C HIS A 73 -15.16 1.60 -1.41
N LYS A 74 -14.26 1.24 -0.51
CA LYS A 74 -12.94 1.85 -0.29
C LYS A 74 -11.88 0.76 -0.19
N ILE A 75 -10.61 1.11 -0.40
CA ILE A 75 -9.47 0.18 -0.24
C ILE A 75 -8.64 0.60 0.95
N LEU A 76 -8.27 -0.36 1.78
CA LEU A 76 -7.28 -0.19 2.84
C LEU A 76 -6.12 -1.16 2.63
N PHE A 77 -4.89 -0.66 2.62
CA PHE A 77 -3.70 -1.47 2.79
C PHE A 77 -3.26 -1.49 4.24
N ILE A 78 -2.90 -2.68 4.71
CA ILE A 78 -2.23 -2.91 5.98
C ILE A 78 -0.95 -3.68 5.67
N GLY A 79 0.19 -3.02 5.77
CA GLY A 79 1.41 -3.48 5.12
C GLY A 79 1.21 -3.65 3.61
N GLU A 80 1.52 -4.84 3.11
CA GLU A 80 1.24 -5.26 1.72
C GLU A 80 -0.14 -5.87 1.51
N LYS A 81 -0.91 -6.14 2.58
CA LYS A 81 -2.22 -6.81 2.45
C LYS A 81 -3.29 -5.80 2.04
N LEU A 82 -4.04 -6.12 0.98
CA LEU A 82 -5.17 -5.34 0.51
C LEU A 82 -6.46 -5.78 1.21
N ILE A 83 -7.21 -4.82 1.71
CA ILE A 83 -8.51 -5.02 2.38
C ILE A 83 -9.56 -4.16 1.68
N HIS A 84 -10.57 -4.82 1.13
CA HIS A 84 -11.79 -4.14 0.70
C HIS A 84 -12.63 -3.72 1.89
N LEU A 85 -13.06 -2.46 1.91
CA LEU A 85 -13.97 -1.90 2.91
C LEU A 85 -15.27 -1.45 2.24
N PHE A 86 -16.40 -1.93 2.74
CA PHE A 86 -17.73 -1.58 2.27
C PHE A 86 -18.44 -0.74 3.31
N PHE A 87 -18.39 0.57 3.13
CA PHE A 87 -19.09 1.52 3.99
C PHE A 87 -20.57 1.50 3.60
N THR A 88 -21.43 1.22 4.57
CA THR A 88 -22.89 1.29 4.45
C THR A 88 -23.42 2.31 5.46
N GLU A 89 -24.71 2.67 5.36
CA GLU A 89 -25.33 3.66 6.25
C GLU A 89 -25.10 3.37 7.76
N ASN A 90 -25.03 2.09 8.15
CA ASN A 90 -25.04 1.68 9.56
C ASN A 90 -23.82 0.85 10.00
N ALA A 91 -22.96 0.43 9.07
CA ALA A 91 -21.83 -0.44 9.37
C ALA A 91 -20.75 -0.38 8.28
N VAL A 92 -19.53 -0.71 8.65
CA VAL A 92 -18.44 -0.97 7.71
C VAL A 92 -18.20 -2.48 7.69
N TYR A 93 -18.31 -3.07 6.50
CA TYR A 93 -17.97 -4.48 6.27
C TYR A 93 -16.64 -4.59 5.56
N THR A 94 -16.04 -5.77 5.63
CA THR A 94 -14.83 -6.14 4.89
C THR A 94 -15.14 -7.27 3.90
N HIS A 95 -14.20 -7.58 3.01
CA HIS A 95 -14.32 -8.78 2.17
C HIS A 95 -14.37 -10.09 2.98
N PHE A 96 -13.86 -10.11 4.22
CA PHE A 96 -14.00 -11.26 5.12
C PHE A 96 -15.45 -11.49 5.56
N ASP A 97 -16.30 -10.47 5.49
CA ASP A 97 -17.70 -10.53 5.90
C ASP A 97 -18.63 -10.96 4.76
N ILE A 98 -18.12 -11.13 3.54
CA ILE A 98 -18.91 -11.54 2.38
C ILE A 98 -19.32 -13.00 2.54
N LYS A 99 -20.59 -13.28 2.21
CA LYS A 99 -21.17 -14.63 2.29
C LYS A 99 -20.74 -15.50 1.11
N ASN A 100 -20.64 -14.92 -0.08
CA ASN A 100 -20.29 -15.63 -1.31
C ASN A 100 -19.13 -14.94 -2.02
N GLU A 101 -17.99 -15.60 -2.15
CA GLU A 101 -16.81 -15.06 -2.84
C GLU A 101 -17.10 -14.69 -4.31
N ASN A 102 -18.11 -15.30 -4.94
CA ASN A 102 -18.52 -14.92 -6.28
C ASN A 102 -19.08 -13.49 -6.36
N ASP A 103 -19.51 -12.92 -5.23
CA ASP A 103 -19.88 -11.51 -5.11
C ASP A 103 -18.65 -10.60 -5.26
N LEU A 104 -17.42 -11.14 -5.24
CA LEU A 104 -16.20 -10.42 -5.59
C LEU A 104 -15.81 -10.51 -7.07
N ARG A 105 -16.54 -11.27 -7.90
CA ARG A 105 -16.24 -11.38 -9.34
C ARG A 105 -16.33 -10.07 -10.10
N LYS A 106 -15.57 -9.93 -11.20
CA LYS A 106 -15.55 -8.75 -12.06
C LYS A 106 -16.97 -8.32 -12.47
N LEU A 107 -17.25 -7.02 -12.35
CA LEU A 107 -18.46 -6.42 -12.91
C LEU A 107 -18.34 -6.33 -14.44
N ASN A 108 -19.46 -6.44 -15.16
CA ASN A 108 -19.49 -6.07 -16.58
C ASN A 108 -19.03 -4.60 -16.73
N ASP A 109 -18.32 -4.28 -17.81
CA ASP A 109 -17.47 -3.07 -17.96
C ASP A 109 -18.19 -1.69 -17.80
N PHE A 110 -19.49 -1.67 -17.51
CA PHE A 110 -20.30 -0.47 -17.30
C PHE A 110 -21.07 -0.42 -15.96
N GLN A 111 -20.90 -1.42 -15.10
CA GLN A 111 -21.56 -1.46 -13.80
C GLN A 111 -20.64 -0.87 -12.72
N TYR A 112 -21.12 0.18 -12.04
CA TYR A 112 -20.44 0.78 -10.89
C TYR A 112 -21.09 0.40 -9.56
N LYS A 113 -22.13 -0.42 -9.60
CA LYS A 113 -22.85 -0.91 -8.42
C LYS A 113 -22.88 -2.43 -8.47
N LYS A 114 -22.61 -3.06 -7.33
CA LYS A 114 -22.73 -4.52 -7.16
C LYS A 114 -23.54 -4.83 -5.92
N GLU A 115 -24.49 -5.74 -6.03
CA GLU A 115 -25.13 -6.31 -4.85
C GLU A 115 -24.14 -7.28 -4.19
N ILE A 116 -23.87 -7.06 -2.90
CA ILE A 116 -23.09 -7.97 -2.07
C ILE A 116 -23.97 -8.48 -0.95
N THR A 117 -23.92 -9.79 -0.70
CA THR A 117 -24.55 -10.40 0.48
C THR A 117 -23.48 -10.66 1.55
N PHE A 118 -23.71 -10.16 2.76
CA PHE A 118 -22.83 -10.37 3.90
C PHE A 118 -23.27 -11.59 4.73
N LYS A 119 -22.37 -12.12 5.56
CA LYS A 119 -22.59 -13.30 6.43
C LYS A 119 -23.74 -13.14 7.41
N ASN A 120 -24.14 -11.91 7.72
CA ASN A 120 -25.31 -11.60 8.53
C ASN A 120 -26.62 -11.50 7.72
N GLU A 121 -26.63 -12.03 6.50
CA GLU A 121 -27.76 -12.01 5.54
C GLU A 121 -28.17 -10.62 5.03
N LYS A 122 -27.48 -9.55 5.44
CA LYS A 122 -27.75 -8.22 4.90
C LYS A 122 -27.19 -8.09 3.49
N LYS A 123 -27.95 -7.41 2.64
CA LYS A 123 -27.61 -7.14 1.25
C LYS A 123 -27.51 -5.66 0.99
N PHE A 124 -26.49 -5.25 0.24
CA PHE A 124 -26.31 -3.86 -0.12
C PHE A 124 -25.87 -3.76 -1.58
N SER A 125 -26.46 -2.80 -2.29
CA SER A 125 -25.93 -2.31 -3.56
C SER A 125 -24.76 -1.38 -3.27
N ILE A 126 -23.54 -1.89 -3.40
CA ILE A 126 -22.28 -1.18 -3.16
C ILE A 126 -21.83 -0.45 -4.41
N PHE A 127 -21.64 0.86 -4.31
CA PHE A 127 -20.98 1.65 -5.35
C PHE A 127 -19.46 1.48 -5.28
N SER A 128 -18.85 1.17 -6.42
CA SER A 128 -17.42 0.93 -6.55
C SER A 128 -16.93 1.37 -7.92
N LYS A 129 -15.98 2.32 -7.95
CA LYS A 129 -15.15 2.58 -9.13
C LYS A 129 -13.96 1.64 -9.26
N PHE A 130 -13.79 0.75 -8.29
CA PHE A 130 -12.83 -0.35 -8.32
C PHE A 130 -13.39 -1.59 -9.05
N GLY A 131 -14.65 -1.54 -9.50
CA GLY A 131 -15.47 -2.70 -9.90
C GLY A 131 -15.01 -3.47 -11.14
N SER A 132 -14.30 -2.82 -12.07
CA SER A 132 -13.71 -3.47 -13.24
C SER A 132 -12.66 -4.51 -12.89
N ASP A 133 -12.11 -4.43 -11.68
CA ASP A 133 -10.91 -5.16 -11.31
C ASP A 133 -11.10 -6.05 -10.10
N TRP A 134 -12.27 -6.18 -9.47
CA TRP A 134 -12.40 -6.88 -8.17
C TRP A 134 -11.72 -8.26 -8.09
N ASP A 135 -11.85 -9.10 -9.13
CA ASP A 135 -11.13 -10.38 -9.22
C ASP A 135 -9.61 -10.19 -9.21
N ASN A 136 -9.12 -9.23 -9.98
CA ASN A 136 -7.71 -8.90 -10.02
C ASN A 136 -7.29 -8.20 -8.73
N LEU A 137 -8.12 -7.34 -8.15
CA LEU A 137 -7.88 -6.43 -7.02
C LEU A 137 -7.49 -7.20 -5.76
N LEU A 138 -8.09 -8.38 -5.55
CA LEU A 138 -7.69 -9.31 -4.50
C LEU A 138 -6.23 -9.79 -4.63
N SER A 139 -5.65 -9.73 -5.84
CA SER A 139 -4.25 -10.07 -6.13
C SER A 139 -3.32 -8.86 -6.25
N PHE A 140 -3.83 -7.63 -6.03
CA PHE A 140 -3.02 -6.42 -6.08
C PHE A 140 -2.21 -6.23 -4.81
N ASN A 141 -0.98 -5.77 -5.00
CA ASN A 141 -0.20 -5.08 -3.97
C ASN A 141 -0.17 -3.58 -4.31
N ARG A 142 0.39 -2.76 -3.41
CA ARG A 142 0.44 -1.30 -3.59
C ARG A 142 1.09 -0.89 -4.90
N LYS A 143 2.17 -1.58 -5.30
CA LYS A 143 2.93 -1.30 -6.54
C LYS A 143 2.12 -1.59 -7.80
N LYS A 144 1.25 -2.60 -7.79
CA LYS A 144 0.36 -2.86 -8.92
C LYS A 144 -0.79 -1.85 -8.96
N LEU A 145 -1.25 -1.40 -7.79
CA LEU A 145 -2.44 -0.54 -7.68
C LEU A 145 -2.13 0.90 -8.11
N ILE A 146 -0.86 1.24 -8.31
CA ILE A 146 -0.45 2.59 -8.64
C ILE A 146 0.59 2.47 -9.75
N THR A 147 0.38 3.11 -10.90
CA THR A 147 1.18 2.85 -12.10
C THR A 147 2.65 3.23 -12.00
N TYR A 148 3.39 2.75 -13.00
CA TYR A 148 4.81 2.42 -13.00
C TYR A 148 5.85 3.56 -12.89
N ASP A 149 5.49 4.79 -12.51
CA ASP A 149 6.45 5.92 -12.43
C ASP A 149 6.53 6.57 -11.03
N ILE A 150 6.19 5.82 -9.98
CA ILE A 150 6.34 6.30 -8.61
C ILE A 150 7.73 5.97 -8.09
N ASP A 151 8.38 6.97 -7.51
CA ASP A 151 9.65 6.77 -6.81
C ASP A 151 9.51 5.65 -5.78
N LYS A 152 10.46 4.71 -5.76
CA LYS A 152 10.51 3.64 -4.76
C LYS A 152 10.47 4.16 -3.32
N ASP A 153 10.97 5.38 -3.11
CA ASP A 153 11.06 6.07 -1.83
C ASP A 153 9.83 6.96 -1.56
N ASP A 154 8.85 6.98 -2.48
CA ASP A 154 7.59 7.70 -2.29
C ASP A 154 6.82 7.14 -1.10
N ILE A 155 6.17 8.06 -0.40
CA ILE A 155 5.42 7.78 0.82
C ILE A 155 4.30 6.76 0.61
N ILE A 156 3.69 6.69 -0.58
CA ILE A 156 2.62 5.74 -0.88
C ILE A 156 3.08 4.29 -0.78
N LEU A 157 4.33 4.03 -1.15
CA LEU A 157 4.95 2.71 -1.11
C LEU A 157 5.64 2.39 0.22
N ASN A 158 5.80 3.38 1.10
CA ASN A 158 6.64 3.27 2.29
C ASN A 158 5.87 3.39 3.61
N GLU A 159 4.63 3.86 3.58
CA GLU A 159 3.84 3.93 4.80
C GLU A 159 3.17 2.62 5.19
N PRO A 160 3.16 2.23 6.47
CA PRO A 160 2.60 0.94 6.87
C PRO A 160 1.11 0.76 6.59
N MET A 161 0.33 1.84 6.52
CA MET A 161 -1.09 1.75 6.15
C MET A 161 -1.49 2.87 5.20
N LEU A 162 -2.41 2.55 4.29
CA LEU A 162 -2.93 3.47 3.30
C LEU A 162 -4.42 3.21 3.05
N LEU A 163 -5.27 4.20 3.27
CA LEU A 163 -6.68 4.17 2.89
C LEU A 163 -6.89 5.00 1.64
N ILE A 164 -7.56 4.43 0.63
CA ILE A 164 -7.89 5.06 -0.64
C ILE A 164 -9.41 5.20 -0.73
N GLU A 165 -9.85 6.43 -0.89
CA GLU A 165 -11.26 6.80 -0.90
C GLU A 165 -11.57 7.60 -2.16
N LEU A 166 -12.62 7.23 -2.88
CA LEU A 166 -13.14 8.08 -3.93
C LEU A 166 -14.09 9.10 -3.32
N ILE A 167 -13.76 10.39 -3.43
CA ILE A 167 -14.50 11.47 -2.77
C ILE A 167 -15.34 12.32 -3.73
N GLY A 168 -15.01 12.33 -5.02
CA GLY A 168 -15.69 13.18 -5.98
C GLY A 168 -15.24 13.01 -7.42
N THR A 169 -15.86 13.81 -8.28
CA THR A 169 -15.43 14.04 -9.67
C THR A 169 -15.23 15.52 -9.88
N SER A 170 -14.33 15.91 -10.77
CA SER A 170 -14.19 17.32 -11.15
C SER A 170 -15.50 17.87 -11.72
N LYS A 171 -15.83 19.12 -11.38
CA LYS A 171 -16.93 19.88 -12.00
C LYS A 171 -16.65 20.20 -13.46
N SER A 172 -15.37 20.37 -13.84
CA SER A 172 -14.96 20.66 -15.21
C SER A 172 -14.91 19.41 -16.11
N SER A 173 -14.77 18.21 -15.53
CA SER A 173 -14.76 16.95 -16.28
C SER A 173 -15.29 15.78 -15.45
N ARG A 174 -16.34 15.13 -15.96
CA ARG A 174 -16.91 13.90 -15.37
C ARG A 174 -15.98 12.69 -15.43
N TYR A 175 -14.86 12.79 -16.14
CA TYR A 175 -13.88 11.71 -16.30
C TYR A 175 -12.68 11.85 -15.36
N LEU A 176 -12.58 12.99 -14.67
CA LEU A 176 -11.54 13.27 -13.70
C LEU A 176 -12.08 12.96 -12.31
N TYR A 177 -11.56 11.89 -11.71
CA TYR A 177 -11.97 11.43 -10.39
C TYR A 177 -11.02 11.95 -9.34
N THR A 178 -11.55 12.31 -8.17
CA THR A 178 -10.76 12.77 -7.04
C THR A 178 -10.74 11.69 -5.96
N TYR A 179 -9.54 11.20 -5.67
CA TYR A 179 -9.27 10.25 -4.60
C TYR A 179 -8.59 10.94 -3.42
N LYS A 180 -8.97 10.57 -2.21
CA LYS A 180 -8.29 10.89 -0.97
C LYS A 180 -7.46 9.68 -0.54
N PHE A 181 -6.18 9.91 -0.33
CA PHE A 181 -5.25 8.93 0.24
C PHE A 181 -4.97 9.37 1.67
N THR A 182 -5.38 8.54 2.63
CA THR A 182 -5.10 8.77 4.04
C THR A 182 -4.03 7.78 4.49
N TYR A 183 -2.88 8.29 4.87
CA TYR A 183 -1.78 7.46 5.35
C TYR A 183 -1.91 7.23 6.84
N ASN A 184 -1.64 6.00 7.29
CA ASN A 184 -1.75 5.62 8.69
C ASN A 184 -3.10 6.02 9.36
N PRO A 185 -4.25 5.74 8.73
CA PRO A 185 -5.56 6.13 9.23
C PRO A 185 -5.84 5.46 10.58
N ASN A 186 -6.56 6.14 11.48
CA ASN A 186 -7.05 5.54 12.72
C ASN A 186 -8.28 4.67 12.46
N LEU A 187 -8.10 3.34 12.50
CA LEU A 187 -9.13 2.37 12.12
C LEU A 187 -10.36 2.47 13.03
N SER A 188 -10.14 2.57 14.35
CA SER A 188 -11.23 2.75 15.31
C SER A 188 -12.06 4.01 15.04
N LYS A 189 -11.41 5.14 14.69
CA LYS A 189 -12.10 6.40 14.38
C LYS A 189 -12.93 6.34 13.11
N ILE A 190 -12.54 5.51 12.13
CA ILE A 190 -13.28 5.32 10.89
C ILE A 190 -14.25 4.12 10.94
N GLY A 191 -14.41 3.50 12.12
CA GLY A 191 -15.34 2.39 12.32
C GLY A 191 -14.91 1.08 11.66
N VAL A 192 -13.63 0.91 11.36
CA VAL A 192 -13.07 -0.33 10.78
C VAL A 192 -12.57 -1.23 11.90
N TYR A 193 -13.13 -2.44 11.95
CA TYR A 193 -12.78 -3.48 12.92
C TYR A 193 -12.27 -4.70 12.16
N ILE A 194 -10.98 -4.99 12.29
CA ILE A 194 -10.30 -6.15 11.70
C ILE A 194 -9.57 -6.86 12.83
N ASP A 195 -9.37 -8.17 12.70
CA ASP A 195 -8.63 -8.96 13.68
C ASP A 195 -7.27 -8.31 14.03
N GLU A 196 -7.06 -8.14 15.33
CA GLU A 196 -5.89 -7.44 15.87
C GLU A 196 -4.58 -8.17 15.54
N ASP A 197 -4.59 -9.51 15.54
CA ASP A 197 -3.40 -10.30 15.25
C ASP A 197 -3.07 -10.24 13.74
N PHE A 198 -4.08 -10.20 12.87
CA PHE A 198 -3.91 -9.95 11.44
C PHE A 198 -3.26 -8.59 11.14
N ILE A 199 -3.79 -7.51 11.73
CA ILE A 199 -3.22 -6.16 11.56
C ILE A 199 -1.77 -6.16 12.03
N TRP A 200 -1.56 -6.70 13.24
CA TRP A 200 -0.27 -6.78 13.88
C TRP A 200 0.78 -7.49 13.01
N GLN A 201 0.47 -8.70 12.55
CA GLN A 201 1.37 -9.51 11.72
C GLN A 201 1.68 -8.81 10.40
N SER A 202 0.67 -8.23 9.75
CA SER A 202 0.82 -7.55 8.46
C SER A 202 1.74 -6.33 8.54
N LEU A 203 1.64 -5.54 9.62
CA LEU A 203 2.52 -4.39 9.84
C LEU A 203 3.96 -4.82 10.18
N VAL A 204 4.13 -5.86 11.00
CA VAL A 204 5.45 -6.38 11.37
C VAL A 204 6.16 -6.92 10.14
N GLU A 205 5.48 -7.73 9.32
CA GLU A 205 6.00 -8.25 8.05
C GLU A 205 6.47 -7.11 7.15
N PHE A 206 5.64 -6.08 6.95
CA PHE A 206 5.97 -4.93 6.12
C PHE A 206 7.20 -4.17 6.62
N LEU A 207 7.24 -3.80 7.91
CA LEU A 207 8.35 -3.03 8.48
C LEU A 207 9.66 -3.82 8.49
N SER A 208 9.60 -5.13 8.74
CA SER A 208 10.76 -6.01 8.65
C SER A 208 11.30 -6.08 7.22
N ASN A 209 10.43 -6.20 6.22
CA ASN A 209 10.85 -6.19 4.82
C ASN A 209 11.50 -4.85 4.44
N LYS A 210 10.89 -3.72 4.82
CA LYS A 210 11.45 -2.38 4.58
C LYS A 210 12.81 -2.17 5.24
N ARG A 211 13.02 -2.74 6.42
CA ARG A 211 14.32 -2.69 7.09
C ARG A 211 15.34 -3.55 6.37
N SER A 212 15.01 -4.78 6.01
CA SER A 212 15.88 -5.66 5.24
C SER A 212 16.30 -5.02 3.92
N GLU A 213 15.37 -4.39 3.19
CA GLU A 213 15.66 -3.64 1.96
C GLU A 213 16.69 -2.52 2.17
N LYS A 214 16.63 -1.80 3.30
CA LYS A 214 17.59 -0.74 3.65
C LYS A 214 18.93 -1.27 4.17
N GLU A 215 18.94 -2.46 4.77
CA GLU A 215 20.15 -3.12 5.28
C GLU A 215 20.96 -3.83 4.19
N ILE A 216 20.42 -3.99 2.97
CA ILE A 216 21.18 -4.42 1.79
C ILE A 216 22.23 -3.34 1.52
N SER A 217 23.43 -3.59 2.04
CA SER A 217 24.62 -2.80 1.76
C SER A 217 24.85 -2.80 0.25
N PRO A 218 25.31 -1.69 -0.36
CA PRO A 218 25.63 -1.69 -1.79
C PRO A 218 26.55 -2.86 -2.09
N GLU A 219 26.39 -3.46 -3.26
CA GLU A 219 27.22 -4.59 -3.69
C GLU A 219 28.67 -4.10 -3.82
N VAL A 220 29.44 -4.23 -2.74
CA VAL A 220 30.83 -3.81 -2.71
C VAL A 220 31.58 -4.74 -3.66
N SER A 221 32.20 -4.18 -4.70
CA SER A 221 33.00 -4.95 -5.66
C SER A 221 34.03 -5.80 -4.90
N ASN A 222 34.40 -6.96 -5.45
CA ASN A 222 35.39 -7.82 -4.81
C ASN A 222 36.70 -7.06 -4.53
N GLU A 223 37.08 -6.13 -5.40
CA GLU A 223 38.24 -5.25 -5.21
C GLU A 223 38.10 -4.34 -3.98
N ASN A 224 36.93 -3.72 -3.80
CA ASN A 224 36.64 -2.88 -2.64
C ASN A 224 36.50 -3.70 -1.34
N LYS A 225 36.05 -4.96 -1.42
CA LYS A 225 36.04 -5.92 -0.29
C LYS A 225 37.46 -6.34 0.13
N ILE A 226 38.36 -6.51 -0.84
CA ILE A 226 39.78 -6.85 -0.62
C ILE A 226 40.51 -5.66 0.01
N LEU A 227 40.34 -4.47 -0.57
CA LEU A 227 40.92 -3.21 -0.07
C LEU A 227 40.44 -2.85 1.34
N SER A 228 39.13 -2.96 1.62
CA SER A 228 38.57 -2.64 2.94
C SER A 228 39.04 -3.58 4.06
N LYS A 229 39.51 -4.77 3.71
CA LYS A 229 40.15 -5.71 4.65
C LYS A 229 41.67 -5.56 4.73
N GLY A 230 42.24 -4.54 4.09
CA GLY A 230 43.68 -4.24 4.12
C GLY A 230 44.52 -5.17 3.26
N PHE A 231 43.92 -5.91 2.32
CA PHE A 231 44.67 -6.73 1.37
C PHE A 231 45.09 -5.87 0.17
N ASP A 232 46.36 -5.98 -0.23
CA ASP A 232 46.87 -5.35 -1.45
C ASP A 232 46.27 -6.06 -2.68
N LEU A 233 45.81 -5.30 -3.68
CA LEU A 233 45.27 -5.83 -4.95
C LEU A 233 46.35 -6.48 -5.82
N LYS A 234 47.61 -6.43 -5.38
CA LYS A 234 48.74 -6.93 -6.14
C LYS A 234 48.67 -8.45 -6.31
N THR A 235 48.94 -8.81 -7.56
CA THR A 235 49.14 -10.16 -8.06
C THR A 235 49.95 -11.00 -7.08
N SER A 236 49.48 -12.24 -6.90
CA SER A 236 50.08 -13.27 -6.04
C SER A 236 51.60 -13.15 -5.92
N PHE A 237 52.14 -13.28 -4.70
CA PHE A 237 53.58 -13.44 -4.44
C PHE A 237 54.21 -14.66 -5.14
N ARG A 238 53.42 -15.44 -5.88
CA ARG A 238 53.89 -16.55 -6.70
C ARG A 238 54.63 -15.99 -7.92
N PRO A 239 55.92 -16.33 -8.10
CA PRO A 239 56.64 -15.98 -9.30
C PRO A 239 55.91 -16.52 -10.53
N ASN A 240 55.72 -15.67 -11.54
CA ASN A 240 55.18 -16.09 -12.83
C ASN A 240 56.15 -17.12 -13.44
N MET A 241 55.79 -18.40 -13.36
CA MET A 241 56.55 -19.46 -14.02
C MET A 241 56.46 -19.22 -15.53
N LYS A 242 57.57 -18.84 -16.15
CA LYS A 242 57.67 -18.73 -17.62
C LYS A 242 57.19 -20.06 -18.22
N LYS A 243 56.16 -20.01 -19.06
CA LYS A 243 55.76 -21.18 -19.86
C LYS A 243 56.98 -21.58 -20.70
N LYS A 244 57.52 -22.78 -20.46
CA LYS A 244 58.50 -23.36 -21.38
C LYS A 244 57.83 -23.50 -22.75
N HIS A 245 58.39 -22.85 -23.76
CA HIS A 245 58.02 -23.12 -25.14
C HIS A 245 58.30 -24.58 -25.43
N LYS A 246 57.28 -25.31 -25.91
CA LYS A 246 57.48 -26.62 -26.55
C LYS A 246 58.08 -26.34 -27.92
N GLY A 247 59.37 -26.53 -28.03
CA GLY A 247 60.15 -26.33 -29.25
C GLY A 247 61.60 -26.21 -28.85
N ASP A 248 62.22 -27.35 -28.52
CA ASP A 248 63.49 -27.78 -29.07
C ASP A 248 63.97 -29.05 -28.35
N ILE A 249 64.22 -30.07 -29.18
CA ILE A 249 64.76 -31.42 -28.96
C ILE A 249 63.76 -32.48 -28.49
#